data_AF-Q9F8I1-F1
#
_entry.id   AF-Q9F8I1-F1
#
_cell.length_a   1.000
_cell.length_b   1.000
_cell.length_c   1.000
_cell.angle_alpha   90.00
_cell.angle_beta   90.00
_cell.angle_gamma   90.00
#
_symmetry.space_group_name_H-M   'P 1'
#
loop_
_entity.id
_entity.type
_entity.pdbx_description
1 polymer ?
#
loop_
_entity_poly.entity_id
_entity_poly.type
_entity_poly.pdbx_seq_one_letter_code
_entity_poly.pdbx_strand_id
1 'polypeptide(L)'
;GSSPHDCAKGIGLVATNGGSIKDYEGVNKSAKPMLPLVAVNTTAGTASEMTRFSIITDEDRHVKMAIVDWHVTPIMAVNDPELMVEMPKALTAATGMDALTHAIEAYVSIDATPVTDAAALKAIDLIFKYLKRAVENGKDIEARDKMAYAEYLPGLPLTMQLRYVHAMPTSWEGFTISSMCV
;
A
#
# COMPACT_ATOMS: atom_id res chain seq x y z
N GLY A 1 0.77 -5.88 6.39
CA GLY A 1 -0.48 -5.53 5.69
C GLY A 1 -0.77 -4.06 5.86
N SER A 2 -1.48 -3.44 4.91
CA SER A 2 -1.69 -1.99 4.86
C SER A 2 -2.47 -1.39 6.03
N SER A 3 -3.54 -2.03 6.49
CA SER A 3 -4.40 -1.50 7.56
C SER A 3 -3.64 -1.13 8.86
N PRO A 4 -2.80 -2.01 9.45
CA PRO A 4 -2.00 -1.63 10.60
C PRO A 4 -0.91 -0.59 10.27
N HIS A 5 -0.40 -0.54 9.04
CA HIS A 5 0.55 0.51 8.63
C HIS A 5 -0.12 1.88 8.60
N ASP A 6 -1.30 1.99 8.00
CA ASP A 6 -2.06 3.24 7.93
C ASP A 6 -2.49 3.72 9.31
N CYS A 7 -2.93 2.79 10.17
CA CYS A 7 -3.23 3.06 11.57
C CYS A 7 -2.01 3.57 12.33
N ALA A 8 -0.86 2.90 12.20
CA ALA A 8 0.38 3.29 12.88
C ALA A 8 0.89 4.66 12.41
N LYS A 9 0.80 4.96 11.10
CA LYS A 9 1.09 6.29 10.54
C LYS A 9 0.20 7.36 11.15
N GLY A 10 -1.12 7.11 11.22
CA GLY A 10 -2.08 8.04 11.82
C GLY A 10 -1.79 8.31 13.30
N ILE A 11 -1.54 7.26 14.08
CA ILE A 11 -1.14 7.37 15.50
C ILE A 11 0.14 8.18 15.63
N GLY A 12 1.17 7.86 14.83
CA GLY A 12 2.47 8.53 14.88
C GLY A 12 2.38 10.02 14.52
N LEU A 13 1.53 10.38 13.55
CA LEU A 13 1.34 11.76 13.10
C LEU A 13 0.63 12.61 14.16
N VAL A 14 -0.46 12.08 14.71
CA VAL A 14 -1.25 12.76 15.77
C VAL A 14 -0.43 12.86 17.06
N ALA A 15 0.40 11.86 17.37
CA ALA A 15 1.25 11.88 18.56
C ALA A 15 2.25 13.06 18.58
N THR A 16 2.75 13.50 17.42
CA THR A 16 3.72 14.62 17.34
C THR A 16 3.08 15.97 17.03
N ASN A 17 1.96 15.98 16.30
CA ASN A 17 1.30 17.21 15.85
C ASN A 17 0.07 17.60 16.68
N GLY A 18 -0.50 16.68 17.48
CA GLY A 18 -1.71 16.90 18.27
C GLY A 18 -2.99 16.83 17.43
N GLY A 19 -4.08 17.41 17.94
CA GLY A 19 -5.34 17.51 17.20
C GLY A 19 -6.06 16.18 16.97
N SER A 20 -6.91 16.16 15.94
CA SER A 20 -7.64 14.99 15.47
C SER A 20 -7.04 14.50 14.14
N ILE A 21 -7.16 13.21 13.86
CA ILE A 21 -6.71 12.64 12.58
C ILE A 21 -7.38 13.31 11.37
N LYS A 22 -8.61 13.82 11.54
CA LYS A 22 -9.38 14.52 10.51
C LYS A 22 -8.72 15.85 10.09
N ASP A 23 -7.94 16.47 10.97
CA ASP A 23 -7.25 17.75 10.69
C ASP A 23 -6.15 17.58 9.63
N TYR A 24 -5.68 16.34 9.44
CA TYR A 24 -4.63 15.99 8.49
C TYR A 24 -5.16 15.46 7.16
N GLU A 25 -6.49 15.42 6.96
CA GLU A 25 -7.09 15.06 5.67
C GLU A 25 -6.62 16.05 4.56
N GLY A 26 -6.09 15.50 3.47
CA GLY A 26 -5.52 16.27 2.36
C GLY A 26 -4.00 16.15 2.21
N VAL A 27 -3.37 17.19 1.66
CA VAL A 27 -1.95 17.15 1.24
C VAL A 27 -1.10 18.03 2.15
N ASN A 28 -0.02 17.46 2.72
CA ASN A 28 1.02 18.13 3.52
C ASN A 28 0.48 19.06 4.60
N LYS A 29 -0.39 18.52 5.47
CA LYS A 29 -1.05 19.27 6.55
C LYS A 29 -0.25 19.31 7.85
N SER A 30 0.63 18.34 8.08
CA SER A 30 1.40 18.26 9.31
C SER A 30 2.57 19.24 9.32
N ALA A 31 2.87 19.80 10.49
CA ALA A 31 3.98 20.72 10.67
C ALA A 31 5.27 20.01 11.09
N LYS A 32 5.14 18.84 11.74
CA LYS A 32 6.24 18.05 12.30
C LYS A 32 6.21 16.63 11.76
N PRO A 33 7.38 15.98 11.62
CA PRO A 33 7.46 14.55 11.29
C PRO A 33 6.70 13.71 12.33
N MET A 34 6.13 12.58 11.88
CA MET A 34 5.58 11.58 12.81
C MET A 34 6.66 10.96 13.70
N LEU A 35 6.24 10.24 14.74
CA LEU A 35 7.17 9.41 15.53
C LEU A 35 7.88 8.38 14.63
N PRO A 36 9.16 8.05 14.88
CA PRO A 36 9.89 7.04 14.12
C PRO A 36 9.11 5.73 13.99
N LEU A 37 8.75 5.37 12.76
CA LEU A 37 7.97 4.16 12.46
C LEU A 37 8.81 3.17 11.64
N VAL A 38 8.90 1.95 12.13
CA VAL A 38 9.41 0.80 11.39
C VAL A 38 8.21 -0.04 10.94
N ALA A 39 8.01 -0.13 9.63
CA ALA A 39 6.89 -0.86 9.05
C ALA A 39 7.34 -2.24 8.58
N VAL A 40 6.95 -3.27 9.34
CA VAL A 40 7.14 -4.67 8.94
C VAL A 40 5.95 -5.09 8.09
N ASN A 41 6.21 -5.40 6.82
CA ASN A 41 5.18 -5.83 5.89
C ASN A 41 5.06 -7.35 5.86
N THR A 42 3.82 -7.79 5.65
CA THR A 42 3.40 -9.20 5.71
C THR A 42 2.52 -9.58 4.53
N THR A 43 2.37 -8.68 3.55
CA THR A 43 1.50 -8.87 2.39
C THR A 43 2.18 -8.33 1.14
N ALA A 44 2.37 -9.15 0.11
CA ALA A 44 2.91 -8.68 -1.16
C ALA A 44 1.83 -8.02 -2.03
N GLY A 45 1.55 -6.73 -1.83
CA GLY A 45 0.56 -5.99 -2.64
C GLY A 45 0.57 -4.47 -2.51
N THR A 46 0.28 -4.00 -1.29
CA THR A 46 -0.14 -2.61 -1.04
C THR A 46 1.00 -1.59 -0.99
N ALA A 47 2.22 -2.04 -0.71
CA ALA A 47 3.41 -1.22 -0.48
C ALA A 47 3.23 -0.10 0.58
N SER A 48 2.25 -0.21 1.50
CA SER A 48 1.99 0.87 2.46
C SER A 48 3.17 1.11 3.41
N GLU A 49 4.04 0.13 3.63
CA GLU A 49 5.22 0.24 4.49
C GLU A 49 6.25 1.30 4.06
N MET A 50 6.11 1.85 2.85
CA MET A 50 7.03 2.85 2.31
C MET A 50 6.34 4.06 1.68
N THR A 51 5.01 4.06 1.63
CA THR A 51 4.25 5.15 1.02
C THR A 51 4.04 6.33 1.98
N ARG A 52 3.88 7.51 1.38
CA ARG A 52 3.47 8.75 2.07
C ARG A 52 1.95 8.91 2.21
N PHE A 53 1.21 7.82 1.99
CA PHE A 53 -0.24 7.77 2.09
C PHE A 53 -0.64 7.09 3.39
N SER A 54 -1.69 7.60 4.03
CA SER A 54 -2.42 6.90 5.10
C SER A 54 -3.90 7.06 4.82
N ILE A 55 -4.61 5.94 4.68
CA ILE A 55 -6.05 5.93 4.44
C ILE A 55 -6.76 5.56 5.74
N ILE A 56 -7.56 6.49 6.27
CA ILE A 56 -8.30 6.30 7.52
C ILE A 56 -9.79 6.47 7.23
N THR A 57 -10.60 5.49 7.62
CA THR A 57 -12.06 5.59 7.49
C THR A 57 -12.62 6.56 8.52
N ASP A 58 -13.41 7.54 8.09
CA ASP A 58 -14.23 8.38 8.94
C ASP A 58 -15.59 7.71 9.14
N GLU A 59 -15.83 7.19 10.34
CA GLU A 59 -17.08 6.50 10.68
C GLU A 59 -18.30 7.42 10.67
N ASP A 60 -18.14 8.72 10.94
CA ASP A 60 -19.27 9.66 10.97
C ASP A 60 -19.77 10.02 9.56
N ARG A 61 -18.82 10.16 8.63
CA ARG A 61 -19.09 10.50 7.22
C ARG A 61 -19.23 9.27 6.32
N HIS A 62 -18.85 8.09 6.81
CA HIS A 62 -18.69 6.86 6.03
C HIS A 62 -17.83 7.04 4.77
N VAL A 63 -16.76 7.84 4.89
CA VAL A 63 -15.81 8.11 3.79
C VAL A 63 -14.40 7.72 4.19
N LYS A 64 -13.61 7.24 3.23
CA LYS A 64 -12.17 7.03 3.42
C LYS A 64 -11.45 8.36 3.28
N MET A 65 -10.89 8.88 4.37
CA MET A 65 -10.04 10.07 4.37
C MET A 65 -8.66 9.70 3.84
N ALA A 66 -8.15 10.49 2.90
CA ALA A 66 -6.81 10.34 2.37
C ALA A 66 -5.88 11.39 2.99
N ILE A 67 -4.85 10.91 3.69
CA ILE A 67 -3.77 11.74 4.24
C ILE A 67 -2.55 11.51 3.35
N VAL A 68 -2.09 12.57 2.70
CA VAL A 68 -0.92 12.56 1.81
C VAL A 68 0.12 13.50 2.38
N ASP A 69 1.10 12.96 3.11
CA ASP A 69 2.07 13.78 3.83
C ASP A 69 3.46 13.14 3.83
N TRP A 70 4.49 13.93 3.52
CA TRP A 70 5.88 13.46 3.62
C TRP A 70 6.22 12.95 5.02
N HIS A 71 5.64 13.57 6.04
CA HIS A 71 5.86 13.24 7.44
C HIS A 71 5.22 11.93 7.89
N VAL A 72 4.41 11.24 7.07
CA VAL A 72 3.89 9.89 7.39
C VAL A 72 4.70 8.75 6.77
N THR A 73 5.78 9.07 6.05
CA THR A 73 6.63 8.05 5.42
C THR A 73 7.43 7.30 6.50
N PRO A 74 7.32 5.96 6.62
CA PRO A 74 8.09 5.19 7.60
C PRO A 74 9.60 5.36 7.41
N ILE A 75 10.36 5.31 8.51
CA ILE A 75 11.83 5.47 8.45
C ILE A 75 12.53 4.20 7.97
N MET A 76 11.86 3.05 8.08
CA MET A 76 12.37 1.75 7.67
C MET A 76 11.20 0.85 7.30
N ALA A 77 11.30 0.23 6.13
CA ALA A 77 10.41 -0.81 5.66
C ALA A 77 11.13 -2.16 5.73
N VAL A 78 10.47 -3.18 6.28
CA VAL A 78 10.99 -4.55 6.36
C VAL A 78 10.05 -5.46 5.61
N ASN A 79 10.52 -6.03 4.50
CA ASN A 79 9.82 -6.98 3.67
C ASN A 79 10.51 -8.34 3.78
N ASP A 80 10.05 -9.18 4.71
CA ASP A 80 10.56 -10.53 4.91
C ASP A 80 9.59 -11.55 4.29
N PRO A 81 10.01 -12.32 3.26
CA PRO A 81 9.14 -13.31 2.62
C PRO A 81 8.69 -14.43 3.56
N GLU A 82 9.43 -14.72 4.64
CA GLU A 82 9.04 -15.72 5.65
C GLU A 82 7.75 -15.29 6.38
N LEU A 83 7.58 -13.98 6.60
CA LEU A 83 6.37 -13.42 7.22
C LEU A 83 5.15 -13.43 6.29
N MET A 84 5.34 -13.78 5.01
CA MET A 84 4.28 -13.83 3.99
C MET A 84 3.83 -15.27 3.68
N VAL A 85 4.51 -16.29 4.21
CA VAL A 85 4.24 -17.71 3.89
C VAL A 85 2.81 -18.12 4.27
N GLU A 86 2.31 -17.62 5.40
CA GLU A 86 0.99 -17.95 5.94
C GLU A 86 -0.18 -17.28 5.20
N MET A 87 0.07 -16.40 4.22
CA MET A 87 -1.00 -15.75 3.47
C MET A 87 -1.86 -16.80 2.72
N PRO A 88 -3.20 -16.81 2.94
CA PRO A 88 -4.11 -17.69 2.22
C PRO A 88 -4.05 -17.46 0.71
N LYS A 89 -4.36 -18.50 -0.08
CA LYS A 89 -4.32 -18.45 -1.56
C LYS A 89 -5.12 -17.29 -2.15
N ALA A 90 -6.34 -17.07 -1.64
CA ALA A 90 -7.21 -15.98 -2.09
C ALA A 90 -6.59 -14.61 -1.79
N LEU A 91 -5.97 -14.44 -0.61
CA LEU A 91 -5.32 -13.19 -0.23
C LEU A 91 -4.07 -12.95 -1.09
N THR A 92 -3.23 -13.96 -1.29
CA THR A 92 -2.04 -13.88 -2.17
C THR A 92 -2.42 -13.49 -3.60
N ALA A 93 -3.52 -14.05 -4.13
CA ALA A 93 -4.02 -13.69 -5.45
C ALA A 93 -4.51 -12.24 -5.49
N ALA A 94 -5.30 -11.82 -4.50
CA ALA A 94 -5.83 -10.46 -4.43
C ALA A 94 -4.70 -9.41 -4.32
N THR A 95 -3.78 -9.59 -3.37
CA THR A 95 -2.66 -8.64 -3.16
C THR A 95 -1.68 -8.65 -4.32
N GLY A 96 -1.45 -9.81 -4.95
CA GLY A 96 -0.60 -9.87 -6.15
C GLY A 96 -1.21 -9.15 -7.36
N MET A 97 -2.54 -9.18 -7.51
CA MET A 97 -3.24 -8.41 -8.53
C MET A 97 -3.29 -6.91 -8.21
N ASP A 98 -3.33 -6.55 -6.93
CA ASP A 98 -3.16 -5.17 -6.46
C ASP A 98 -1.77 -4.62 -6.86
N ALA A 99 -0.70 -5.36 -6.56
CA ALA A 99 0.65 -5.02 -7.01
C ALA A 99 0.78 -4.91 -8.54
N LEU A 100 0.06 -5.74 -9.30
CA LEU A 100 0.05 -5.65 -10.76
C LEU A 100 -0.61 -4.38 -11.26
N THR A 101 -1.73 -4.02 -10.63
CA THR A 101 -2.50 -2.81 -10.93
C THR A 101 -1.63 -1.59 -10.64
N HIS A 102 -1.01 -1.54 -9.47
CA HIS A 102 0.01 -0.60 -9.07
C HIS A 102 1.11 -0.41 -10.13
N ALA A 103 1.70 -1.51 -10.61
CA ALA A 103 2.75 -1.43 -11.62
C ALA A 103 2.26 -0.91 -12.98
N ILE A 104 1.09 -1.36 -13.45
CA ILE A 104 0.51 -0.91 -14.72
C ILE A 104 0.14 0.57 -14.64
N GLU A 105 -0.52 1.00 -13.56
CA GLU A 105 -0.90 2.41 -13.36
C GLU A 105 0.31 3.33 -13.28
N ALA A 106 1.39 2.88 -12.61
CA ALA A 106 2.64 3.62 -12.55
C ALA A 106 3.27 3.79 -13.95
N TYR A 107 3.23 2.74 -14.78
CA TYR A 107 3.79 2.76 -16.14
C TYR A 107 3.01 3.65 -17.12
N VAL A 108 1.69 3.72 -16.98
CA VAL A 108 0.83 4.56 -17.86
C VAL A 108 0.55 5.95 -17.28
N SER A 109 1.21 6.31 -16.18
CA SER A 109 1.03 7.59 -15.49
C SER A 109 1.51 8.76 -16.36
N ILE A 110 0.82 9.91 -16.31
CA ILE A 110 1.32 11.15 -16.97
C ILE A 110 2.58 11.70 -16.30
N ASP A 111 2.86 11.26 -15.06
CA ASP A 111 4.04 11.63 -14.28
C ASP A 111 5.10 10.52 -14.31
N ALA A 112 5.00 9.58 -15.24
CA ALA A 112 5.98 8.52 -15.41
C ALA A 112 7.36 9.08 -15.78
N THR A 113 8.40 8.48 -15.22
CA THR A 113 9.80 8.78 -15.49
C THR A 113 10.54 7.50 -15.87
N PRO A 114 11.72 7.57 -16.52
CA PRO A 114 12.49 6.38 -16.85
C PRO A 114 12.80 5.47 -15.65
N VAL A 115 12.89 6.04 -14.44
CA VAL A 115 13.10 5.28 -13.20
C VAL A 115 11.82 4.55 -12.79
N THR A 116 10.66 5.22 -12.86
CA THR A 116 9.37 4.61 -12.51
C THR A 116 9.02 3.50 -13.50
N ASP A 117 9.32 3.71 -14.79
CA ASP A 117 9.07 2.75 -15.85
C ASP A 117 9.91 1.48 -15.70
N ALA A 118 11.21 1.64 -15.41
CA ALA A 118 12.09 0.50 -15.18
C ALA A 118 11.60 -0.35 -13.99
N ALA A 119 11.17 0.30 -12.90
CA ALA A 119 10.63 -0.37 -11.73
C ALA A 119 9.30 -1.07 -12.02
N ALA A 120 8.38 -0.38 -12.70
CA ALA A 120 7.07 -0.92 -13.09
C ALA A 120 7.19 -2.12 -14.04
N LEU A 121 8.00 -2.01 -15.09
CA LEU A 121 8.24 -3.12 -16.02
C LEU A 121 8.86 -4.33 -15.31
N LYS A 122 9.78 -4.10 -14.37
CA LYS A 122 10.37 -5.19 -13.61
C LYS A 122 9.37 -5.84 -12.66
N ALA A 123 8.51 -5.06 -12.02
CA ALA A 123 7.43 -5.55 -11.18
C ALA A 123 6.46 -6.44 -11.98
N ILE A 124 6.02 -5.97 -13.15
CA ILE A 124 5.16 -6.72 -14.07
C ILE A 124 5.82 -8.07 -14.43
N ASP A 125 7.09 -8.06 -14.85
CA ASP A 125 7.86 -9.27 -15.18
C ASP A 125 7.88 -10.29 -14.03
N LEU A 126 8.13 -9.82 -12.80
CA LEU A 126 8.14 -10.68 -11.61
C LEU A 126 6.75 -11.23 -11.28
N ILE A 127 5.71 -10.39 -11.32
CA ILE A 127 4.34 -10.82 -11.01
C ILE A 127 3.87 -11.90 -11.99
N PHE A 128 4.08 -11.70 -13.29
CA PHE A 128 3.70 -12.69 -14.30
C PHE A 128 4.42 -14.04 -14.13
N LYS A 129 5.67 -14.04 -13.66
CA LYS A 129 6.46 -15.26 -13.45
C LYS A 129 6.14 -15.97 -12.14
N TYR A 130 5.85 -15.23 -11.08
CA TYR A 130 5.88 -15.77 -9.71
C TYR A 130 4.52 -15.75 -8.99
N LEU A 131 3.55 -14.91 -9.39
CA LEU A 131 2.26 -14.83 -8.69
C LEU A 131 1.52 -16.17 -8.71
N LYS A 132 1.43 -16.82 -9.87
CA LYS A 132 0.77 -18.12 -9.98
C LYS A 132 1.42 -19.17 -9.07
N ARG A 133 2.76 -19.21 -9.04
CA ARG A 133 3.53 -20.12 -8.16
C ARG A 133 3.22 -19.85 -6.68
N ALA A 134 3.22 -18.58 -6.26
CA ALA A 134 2.92 -18.18 -4.89
C ALA A 134 1.47 -18.51 -4.46
N VAL A 135 0.51 -18.42 -5.39
CA VAL A 135 -0.90 -18.78 -5.14
C VAL A 135 -1.08 -20.30 -5.09
N GLU A 136 -0.43 -21.05 -5.98
CA GLU A 136 -0.52 -22.51 -6.01
C GLU A 136 0.18 -23.14 -4.80
N ASN A 137 1.36 -22.63 -4.45
CA ASN A 137 2.19 -23.05 -3.34
C ASN A 137 2.70 -21.86 -2.51
N GLY A 138 1.97 -21.52 -1.44
CA GLY A 138 2.34 -20.42 -0.54
C GLY A 138 3.66 -20.60 0.23
N LYS A 139 4.22 -21.82 0.25
CA LYS A 139 5.51 -22.15 0.86
C LYS A 139 6.70 -22.07 -0.10
N ASP A 140 6.46 -21.72 -1.36
CA ASP A 140 7.53 -21.43 -2.33
C ASP A 140 8.22 -20.10 -1.95
N ILE A 141 9.30 -20.18 -1.17
CA ILE A 141 10.03 -19.01 -0.66
C ILE A 141 10.60 -18.17 -1.81
N GLU A 142 11.04 -18.79 -2.90
CA GLU A 142 11.52 -18.03 -4.06
C GLU A 142 10.38 -17.19 -4.67
N ALA A 143 9.19 -17.79 -4.84
CA ALA A 143 8.04 -17.05 -5.34
C ALA A 143 7.59 -15.95 -4.37
N ARG A 144 7.61 -16.20 -3.06
CA ARG A 144 7.30 -15.18 -2.03
C ARG A 144 8.30 -14.02 -2.05
N ASP A 145 9.59 -14.32 -2.09
CA ASP A 145 10.67 -13.33 -2.21
C ASP A 145 10.49 -12.45 -3.45
N LYS A 146 10.26 -13.08 -4.60
CA LYS A 146 10.08 -12.35 -5.87
C LYS A 146 8.81 -11.52 -5.88
N MET A 147 7.73 -11.98 -5.25
CA MET A 147 6.50 -11.19 -5.07
C MET A 147 6.68 -10.02 -4.09
N ALA A 148 7.44 -10.19 -3.02
CA ALA A 148 7.77 -9.11 -2.08
C ALA A 148 8.58 -8.00 -2.78
N TYR A 149 9.57 -8.38 -3.60
CA TYR A 149 10.26 -7.42 -4.48
C TYR A 149 9.31 -6.77 -5.49
N ALA A 150 8.39 -7.53 -6.06
CA ALA A 150 7.49 -7.02 -7.09
C ALA A 150 6.46 -6.03 -6.57
N GLU A 151 6.01 -6.14 -5.31
CA GLU A 151 5.24 -5.09 -4.63
C GLU A 151 6.11 -3.87 -4.35
N TYR A 152 7.34 -4.07 -3.86
CA TYR A 152 8.17 -2.99 -3.35
C TYR A 152 8.74 -2.08 -4.46
N LEU A 153 9.14 -2.67 -5.58
CA LEU A 153 9.70 -1.95 -6.73
C LEU A 153 8.79 -0.82 -7.27
N PRO A 154 7.49 -1.05 -7.54
CA PRO A 154 6.57 0.00 -7.97
C PRO A 154 6.15 0.91 -6.79
N GLY A 155 6.30 0.47 -5.53
CA GLY A 155 6.08 1.30 -4.35
C GLY A 155 6.96 2.55 -4.33
N LEU A 156 8.25 2.43 -4.69
CA LEU A 156 9.22 3.52 -4.76
C LEU A 156 8.69 4.74 -5.55
N PRO A 157 8.12 4.54 -6.76
CA PRO A 157 7.46 5.60 -7.52
C PRO A 157 5.96 5.84 -7.21
N LEU A 158 5.23 4.88 -6.63
CA LEU A 158 3.79 5.04 -6.29
C LEU A 158 3.52 5.99 -5.14
N THR A 159 4.56 6.43 -4.43
CA THR A 159 4.50 7.67 -3.64
C THR A 159 3.94 8.85 -4.45
N MET A 160 3.91 8.80 -5.78
CA MET A 160 3.44 9.90 -6.62
C MET A 160 1.92 9.96 -6.83
N GLN A 161 1.17 8.89 -7.15
CA GLN A 161 -0.31 8.96 -7.26
C GLN A 161 -0.98 7.59 -7.49
N LEU A 162 -2.20 7.40 -6.95
CA LEU A 162 -3.13 6.33 -7.34
C LEU A 162 -4.06 6.83 -8.48
N ARG A 163 -4.27 6.01 -9.53
CA ARG A 163 -5.08 6.37 -10.72
C ARG A 163 -6.37 5.53 -10.80
N TYR A 164 -7.11 5.64 -11.90
CA TYR A 164 -8.53 5.29 -12.04
C TYR A 164 -8.95 3.90 -11.52
N VAL A 165 -8.08 2.88 -11.61
CA VAL A 165 -8.38 1.53 -11.13
C VAL A 165 -8.34 1.46 -9.61
N HIS A 166 -7.66 2.37 -8.91
CA HIS A 166 -7.75 2.53 -7.46
C HIS A 166 -8.89 3.49 -7.03
N ALA A 167 -9.28 4.43 -7.91
CA ALA A 167 -10.42 5.32 -7.66
C ALA A 167 -11.78 4.58 -7.69
N MET A 168 -11.93 3.55 -8.53
CA MET A 168 -13.17 2.77 -8.60
C MET A 168 -13.43 1.91 -7.33
N PRO A 169 -12.49 1.10 -6.83
CA PRO A 169 -12.67 0.29 -5.63
C PRO A 169 -12.79 1.13 -4.36
N THR A 170 -12.10 2.27 -4.24
CA THR A 170 -12.25 3.13 -3.05
C THR A 170 -13.69 3.64 -2.90
N SER A 171 -14.37 3.94 -4.02
CA SER A 171 -15.81 4.24 -4.00
C SER A 171 -16.69 3.01 -3.70
N TRP A 172 -16.28 1.81 -4.14
CA TRP A 172 -17.04 0.57 -3.94
C TRP A 172 -16.90 -0.02 -2.53
N GLU A 173 -15.69 -0.01 -1.97
CA GLU A 173 -15.38 -0.51 -0.62
C GLU A 173 -15.95 0.39 0.48
N GLY A 174 -16.00 1.71 0.26
CA GLY A 174 -16.74 2.61 1.14
C GLY A 174 -18.24 2.28 1.20
N PHE A 175 -18.80 1.80 0.09
CA PHE A 175 -20.21 1.44 -0.02
C PHE A 175 -20.53 0.03 0.51
N THR A 176 -19.63 -0.95 0.35
CA THR A 176 -19.84 -2.33 0.82
C THR A 176 -19.62 -2.50 2.32
N ILE A 177 -18.73 -1.72 2.95
CA ILE A 177 -18.58 -1.74 4.42
C ILE A 177 -19.86 -1.19 5.09
N SER A 178 -20.54 -0.21 4.47
CA SER A 178 -21.83 0.29 4.94
C SER A 178 -22.96 -0.76 4.90
N SER A 179 -22.82 -1.85 4.14
CA SER A 179 -23.84 -2.89 3.99
C SER A 179 -23.51 -4.20 4.71
N MET A 180 -22.32 -4.31 5.32
CA MET A 180 -21.92 -5.47 6.15
C MET A 180 -21.93 -5.19 7.67
N CYS A 181 -22.17 -3.95 8.09
CA CYS A 181 -22.31 -3.57 9.51
C CYS A 181 -23.78 -3.40 9.98
N VAL A 182 -24.72 -4.12 9.37
CA VAL A 182 -26.10 -4.30 9.90
C VAL A 182 -26.40 -5.78 10.06
#